data_AF-A0A8R1HTQ0-F1
#
_entry.id   AF-A0A8R1HTQ0-F1
#
_cell.length_a   1.000
_cell.length_b   1.000
_cell.length_c   1.000
_cell.angle_alpha   90.00
_cell.angle_beta   90.00
_cell.angle_gamma   90.00
#
_symmetry.space_group_name_H-M   'P 1'
#
loop_
_entity.id
_entity.type
_entity.pdbx_description
1 polymer ?
#
loop_
_entity_poly.entity_id
_entity_poly.type
_entity_poly.pdbx_seq_one_letter_code
_entity_poly.pdbx_strand_id
1 'polypeptide(L)'
;MHHDSQMDQYLFQFPWGIPYYHGDDMSSISTDCAQTACVNNSASDLDTTCRCFYHLEHKLNNIVQITLYNMGLGGAMGTGYAHPFHLHGHHFYVMKVGWPTYNESGFIDQMNQDIDCDGPQVSCNGKKWRNKAWLGGALDGMNLKNPTKRDTITLPVGGYITISALAFFTNGQ
;
A
#
# COMPACT_ATOMS: atom_id res chain seq x y z
N MET A 1 -0.71 10.37 9.02
CA MET A 1 -1.44 9.22 8.45
C MET A 1 -2.79 9.15 9.14
N HIS A 2 -3.86 8.87 8.40
CA HIS A 2 -5.14 8.55 9.03
C HIS A 2 -5.00 7.23 9.81
N HIS A 3 -5.76 7.10 10.90
CA HIS A 3 -5.63 5.99 11.87
C HIS A 3 -6.16 4.64 11.35
N ASP A 4 -6.52 4.55 10.07
CA ASP A 4 -7.20 3.44 9.39
C ASP A 4 -6.36 2.84 8.25
N SER A 5 -5.09 3.24 8.09
CA SER A 5 -4.22 2.66 7.07
C SER A 5 -3.94 1.19 7.35
N GLN A 6 -4.16 0.34 6.35
CA GLN A 6 -3.92 -1.10 6.44
C GLN A 6 -2.79 -1.56 5.52
N MET A 7 -2.03 -2.53 6.01
CA MET A 7 -0.96 -3.21 5.28
C MET A 7 -1.22 -4.71 5.35
N ASP A 8 -1.50 -5.36 4.21
CA ASP A 8 -1.75 -6.80 4.13
C ASP A 8 -2.73 -7.34 5.19
N GLN A 9 -3.88 -6.67 5.37
CA GLN A 9 -4.95 -6.97 6.36
C GLN A 9 -4.60 -6.68 7.82
N TYR A 10 -3.49 -5.99 8.09
CA TYR A 10 -3.14 -5.51 9.41
C TYR A 10 -3.39 -4.01 9.54
N LEU A 11 -4.00 -3.61 10.65
CA LEU A 11 -4.17 -2.20 10.98
C LEU A 11 -2.83 -1.63 11.44
N PHE A 12 -2.26 -0.71 10.65
CA PHE A 12 -0.91 -0.23 10.89
C PHE A 12 -0.83 0.60 12.17
N GLN A 13 0.24 0.37 12.92
CA GLN A 13 0.67 1.19 14.04
C GLN A 13 2.15 1.52 13.90
N PHE A 14 2.47 2.80 14.15
CA PHE A 14 3.84 3.24 14.21
C PHE A 14 4.59 2.59 15.39
N PRO A 15 5.86 2.25 15.19
CA PRO A 15 6.72 1.86 16.29
C PRO A 15 6.96 3.08 17.21
N TRP A 16 7.21 2.82 18.49
CA TRP A 16 7.53 3.85 19.50
C TRP A 16 8.98 4.33 19.43
N GLY A 17 9.82 3.66 18.63
CA GLY A 17 11.21 4.00 18.37
C GLY A 17 11.55 3.89 16.88
N ILE A 18 12.78 4.26 16.51
CA ILE A 18 13.23 4.20 15.12
C ILE A 18 13.73 2.77 14.83
N PRO A 19 13.07 1.98 13.96
CA PRO A 19 13.41 0.57 13.71
C PRO A 19 14.88 0.33 13.37
N TYR A 20 15.51 1.27 12.66
CA TYR A 20 16.91 1.18 12.27
C TYR A 20 17.87 1.01 13.47
N TYR A 21 17.58 1.61 14.63
CA TYR A 21 18.44 1.51 15.82
C TYR A 21 18.08 0.32 16.73
N HIS A 22 17.01 -0.41 16.41
CA HIS A 22 16.45 -1.49 17.23
C HIS A 22 16.30 -2.79 16.42
N GLY A 23 17.15 -3.02 15.42
CA GLY A 23 17.07 -4.20 14.56
C GLY A 23 17.04 -5.53 15.33
N ASP A 24 17.85 -5.64 16.39
CA ASP A 24 17.95 -6.85 17.22
C ASP A 24 16.90 -6.93 18.34
N ASP A 25 16.11 -5.87 18.57
CA ASP A 25 15.11 -5.79 19.63
C ASP A 25 13.90 -4.97 19.17
N MET A 26 13.30 -5.39 18.05
CA MET A 26 12.12 -4.75 17.49
C MET A 26 10.91 -4.82 18.44
N SER A 27 10.88 -5.83 19.31
CA SER A 27 9.84 -6.05 20.32
C SER A 27 9.78 -4.97 21.40
N SER A 28 10.88 -4.30 21.72
CA SER A 28 10.85 -3.23 22.72
C SER A 28 10.23 -1.94 22.20
N ILE A 29 10.14 -1.79 20.88
CA ILE A 29 9.66 -0.57 20.23
C ILE A 29 8.44 -0.78 19.34
N SER A 30 7.89 -2.00 19.26
CA SER A 30 6.75 -2.28 18.40
C SER A 30 5.96 -3.52 18.80
N THR A 31 4.71 -3.59 18.33
CA THR A 31 3.88 -4.79 18.43
C THR A 31 4.01 -5.58 17.12
N ASP A 32 4.45 -6.83 17.17
CA ASP A 32 4.53 -7.70 15.99
C ASP A 32 3.12 -8.14 15.54
N CYS A 33 2.85 -8.04 14.24
CA CYS A 33 1.58 -8.46 13.64
C CYS A 33 1.25 -9.94 13.84
N ALA A 34 2.26 -10.81 13.86
CA ALA A 34 2.09 -12.25 14.13
C ALA A 34 1.63 -12.54 15.57
N GLN A 35 1.81 -11.58 16.48
CA GLN A 35 1.44 -11.70 17.90
C GLN A 35 0.07 -11.09 18.21
N THR A 36 -0.61 -10.50 17.22
CA THR A 36 -1.96 -9.94 17.40
C THR A 36 -3.04 -11.00 17.33
N ALA A 37 -4.15 -10.79 18.04
CA ALA A 37 -5.29 -11.70 18.07
C ALA A 37 -6.06 -11.79 16.73
N CYS A 38 -5.68 -10.98 15.73
CA CYS A 38 -6.50 -10.66 14.57
C CYS A 38 -5.87 -11.06 13.24
N VAL A 39 -4.83 -11.88 13.27
CA VAL A 39 -4.15 -12.41 12.08
C VAL A 39 -5.19 -12.93 11.08
N ASN A 40 -5.20 -12.35 9.87
CA ASN A 40 -6.04 -12.75 8.74
C ASN A 40 -7.56 -12.72 9.00
N ASN A 41 -8.08 -11.74 9.75
CA ASN A 41 -9.51 -11.59 9.97
C ASN A 41 -10.04 -10.27 9.38
N SER A 42 -10.81 -10.33 8.30
CA SER A 42 -11.46 -9.15 7.69
C SER A 42 -12.48 -8.45 8.61
N ALA A 43 -12.93 -9.08 9.69
CA ALA A 43 -13.75 -8.43 10.71
C ALA A 43 -12.94 -7.48 11.62
N SER A 44 -11.61 -7.52 11.54
CA SER A 44 -10.70 -6.72 12.37
C SER A 44 -10.25 -5.40 11.75
N ASP A 45 -10.74 -5.08 10.54
CA ASP A 45 -10.36 -3.90 9.76
C ASP A 45 -10.47 -2.57 10.53
N LEU A 46 -11.32 -2.50 11.56
CA LEU A 46 -11.53 -1.34 12.42
C LEU A 46 -11.25 -1.61 13.90
N ASP A 47 -10.81 -2.82 14.25
CA ASP A 47 -10.52 -3.19 15.62
C ASP A 47 -9.13 -2.67 16.02
N THR A 48 -9.14 -1.67 16.89
CA THR A 48 -7.92 -0.98 17.35
C THR A 48 -7.02 -1.87 18.20
N THR A 49 -7.52 -3.00 18.71
CA THR A 49 -6.71 -4.00 19.44
C THR A 49 -5.83 -4.82 18.49
N CYS A 50 -6.12 -4.79 17.20
CA CYS A 50 -5.40 -5.50 16.15
C CYS A 50 -4.26 -4.69 15.53
N ARG A 51 -3.89 -3.58 16.16
CA ARG A 51 -2.84 -2.70 15.67
C ARG A 51 -1.47 -3.32 15.86
N CYS A 52 -0.65 -3.26 14.81
CA CYS A 52 0.72 -3.76 14.85
C CYS A 52 1.63 -3.01 13.90
N PHE A 53 2.93 -3.19 14.12
CA PHE A 53 3.97 -2.70 13.23
C PHE A 53 4.29 -3.75 12.17
N TYR A 54 3.76 -3.52 10.97
CA TYR A 54 4.04 -4.35 9.82
C TYR A 54 5.39 -3.96 9.20
N HIS A 55 6.34 -4.88 9.21
CA HIS A 55 7.66 -4.70 8.59
C HIS A 55 7.98 -5.91 7.70
N LEU A 56 8.63 -5.63 6.57
CA LEU A 56 9.02 -6.64 5.59
C LEU A 56 10.52 -6.60 5.38
N GLU A 57 11.16 -7.76 5.49
CA GLU A 57 12.54 -7.94 5.11
C GLU A 57 12.64 -8.39 3.65
N HIS A 58 13.56 -7.76 2.92
CA HIS A 58 13.85 -8.12 1.53
C HIS A 58 15.33 -8.43 1.37
N LYS A 59 15.65 -9.39 0.51
CA LYS A 59 17.04 -9.68 0.17
C LYS A 59 17.65 -8.47 -0.54
N LEU A 60 18.89 -8.16 -0.17
CA LEU A 60 19.66 -7.11 -0.83
C LEU A 60 19.82 -7.40 -2.32
N ASN A 61 19.83 -6.34 -3.14
CA ASN A 61 19.94 -6.36 -4.60
C ASN A 61 18.77 -7.02 -5.33
N ASN A 62 17.63 -7.20 -4.67
CA ASN A 62 16.40 -7.62 -5.34
C ASN A 62 15.59 -6.43 -5.86
N ILE A 63 14.89 -6.65 -6.97
CA ILE A 63 13.84 -5.73 -7.42
C ILE A 63 12.59 -6.02 -6.59
N VAL A 64 12.09 -4.99 -5.92
CA VAL A 64 10.86 -5.01 -5.13
C VAL A 64 9.80 -4.22 -5.87
N GLN A 65 8.67 -4.86 -6.14
CA GLN A 65 7.49 -4.23 -6.72
C GLN A 65 6.42 -4.07 -5.64
N ILE A 66 5.92 -2.85 -5.49
CA ILE A 66 4.89 -2.51 -4.50
C ILE A 66 3.69 -1.98 -5.27
N THR A 67 2.50 -2.49 -4.96
CA THR A 67 1.24 -1.92 -5.46
C THR A 67 0.45 -1.37 -4.29
N LEU A 68 0.15 -0.08 -4.37
CA LEU A 68 -0.63 0.65 -3.39
C LEU A 68 -1.97 0.98 -4.05
N TYR A 69 -3.09 0.81 -3.33
CA TYR A 69 -4.42 1.17 -3.83
C TYR A 69 -5.21 1.91 -2.75
N ASN A 70 -6.08 2.81 -3.20
CA ASN A 70 -6.96 3.61 -2.36
C ASN A 70 -8.38 3.46 -2.88
N MET A 71 -9.09 2.47 -2.35
CA MET A 71 -10.36 1.99 -2.89
C MET A 71 -11.26 1.52 -1.76
N GLY A 72 -12.56 1.44 -2.04
CA GLY A 72 -13.57 1.09 -1.05
C GLY A 72 -14.09 2.28 -0.26
N LEU A 73 -14.67 1.97 0.90
CA LEU A 73 -15.27 2.93 1.82
C LEU A 73 -14.18 3.83 2.45
N GLY A 74 -14.23 5.15 2.23
CA GLY A 74 -13.17 6.06 2.66
C GLY A 74 -13.65 7.38 3.28
N GLY A 75 -13.46 7.54 4.59
CA GLY A 75 -13.67 8.81 5.30
C GLY A 75 -15.13 9.30 5.38
N ALA A 76 -15.36 10.39 6.11
CA ALA A 76 -16.71 10.90 6.41
C ALA A 76 -17.48 11.47 5.19
N MET A 77 -16.83 11.63 4.02
CA MET A 77 -17.36 12.32 2.84
C MET A 77 -17.24 11.49 1.53
N GLY A 78 -17.31 10.15 1.58
CA GLY A 78 -17.45 9.32 0.39
C GLY A 78 -16.31 8.32 0.12
N THR A 79 -15.63 8.46 -1.02
CA THR A 79 -14.65 7.47 -1.54
C THR A 79 -13.23 7.64 -1.00
N GLY A 80 -13.00 8.50 -0.02
CA GLY A 80 -11.68 8.78 0.57
C GLY A 80 -10.96 9.98 -0.05
N TYR A 81 -9.77 10.28 0.49
CA TYR A 81 -8.87 11.35 0.03
C TYR A 81 -7.66 10.77 -0.70
N ALA A 82 -7.05 11.54 -1.59
CA ALA A 82 -5.79 11.11 -2.19
C ALA A 82 -4.69 11.02 -1.12
N HIS A 83 -3.85 9.99 -1.19
CA HIS A 83 -2.84 9.71 -0.16
C HIS A 83 -1.42 9.88 -0.70
N PRO A 84 -0.61 10.80 -0.14
CA PRO A 84 0.81 10.84 -0.48
C PRO A 84 1.52 9.62 0.15
N PHE A 85 2.31 8.91 -0.66
CA PHE A 85 3.19 7.84 -0.22
C PHE A 85 4.63 8.24 -0.51
N HIS A 86 5.49 8.14 0.50
CA HIS A 86 6.91 8.44 0.45
C HIS A 86 7.73 7.23 0.89
N LEU A 87 8.80 6.91 0.17
CA LEU A 87 9.71 5.81 0.51
C LEU A 87 11.08 6.35 0.92
N HIS A 88 11.47 6.09 2.16
CA HIS A 88 12.77 6.51 2.67
C HIS A 88 13.93 5.72 2.02
N GLY A 89 15.06 6.39 1.82
CA GLY A 89 16.31 5.78 1.37
C GLY A 89 16.34 5.30 -0.08
N HIS A 90 15.24 5.47 -0.83
CA HIS A 90 15.12 4.96 -2.20
C HIS A 90 14.38 5.95 -3.09
N HIS A 91 14.77 5.93 -4.36
CA HIS A 91 13.87 6.36 -5.43
C HIS A 91 13.29 5.12 -6.09
N PHE A 92 12.06 5.23 -6.56
CA PHE A 92 11.35 4.19 -7.26
C PHE A 92 10.87 4.67 -8.62
N TYR A 93 10.60 3.72 -9.50
CA TYR A 93 10.00 3.97 -10.80
C TYR A 93 8.49 3.74 -10.72
N VAL A 94 7.71 4.72 -11.21
CA VAL A 94 6.26 4.56 -11.34
C VAL A 94 5.98 3.74 -12.58
N MET A 95 5.58 2.48 -12.38
CA MET A 95 5.44 1.48 -13.44
C MET A 95 4.06 1.54 -14.08
N LYS A 96 3.00 1.74 -13.30
CA LYS A 96 1.63 1.85 -13.79
C LYS A 96 0.76 2.63 -12.80
N VAL A 97 -0.21 3.36 -13.34
CA VAL A 97 -1.30 3.94 -12.58
C VAL A 97 -2.61 3.40 -13.13
N GLY A 98 -3.43 2.82 -12.26
CA GLY A 98 -4.80 2.46 -12.57
C GLY A 98 -5.74 3.53 -12.03
N TRP A 99 -6.36 4.29 -12.92
CA TRP A 99 -7.31 5.34 -12.57
C TRP A 99 -8.72 4.77 -12.40
N PRO A 100 -9.58 5.42 -11.59
CA PRO A 100 -11.03 5.24 -11.68
C PRO A 100 -11.58 5.84 -12.99
N THR A 101 -12.85 5.60 -13.27
CA THR A 101 -13.59 6.37 -14.28
C THR A 101 -14.25 7.58 -13.64
N TYR A 102 -14.50 8.60 -14.47
CA TYR A 102 -15.14 9.85 -14.04
C TYR A 102 -16.40 10.09 -14.85
N ASN A 103 -17.44 10.62 -14.20
CA ASN A 103 -18.63 11.10 -14.89
C ASN A 103 -18.37 12.49 -15.54
N GLU A 104 -19.36 12.99 -16.27
CA GLU A 104 -19.27 14.28 -16.98
C GLU A 104 -18.97 15.47 -16.05
N SER A 105 -19.35 15.38 -14.78
CA SER A 105 -19.10 16.38 -13.74
C SER A 105 -17.72 16.26 -13.09
N GLY A 106 -16.88 15.29 -13.50
CA GLY A 106 -15.54 15.06 -12.97
C GLY A 106 -15.51 14.32 -11.63
N PHE A 107 -16.65 13.80 -11.16
CA PHE A 107 -16.69 12.93 -9.98
C PHE A 107 -16.38 11.49 -10.38
N ILE A 108 -15.84 10.71 -9.43
CA ILE A 108 -15.60 9.28 -9.62
C ILE A 108 -16.95 8.60 -9.90
N ASP A 109 -17.02 7.89 -11.03
CA ASP A 109 -18.17 7.10 -11.44
C ASP A 109 -17.98 5.64 -10.98
N GLN A 110 -16.88 5.02 -11.40
CA GLN A 110 -16.52 3.67 -11.00
C GLN A 110 -15.06 3.61 -10.53
N MET A 111 -14.83 2.83 -9.48
CA MET A 111 -13.48 2.50 -9.06
C MET A 111 -12.78 1.65 -10.13
N ASN A 112 -11.45 1.69 -10.13
CA ASN A 112 -10.65 0.86 -11.00
C ASN A 112 -11.00 -0.65 -10.84
N GLN A 113 -11.09 -1.39 -11.93
CA GLN A 113 -11.58 -2.77 -11.92
C GLN A 113 -10.47 -3.84 -11.84
N ASP A 114 -9.20 -3.43 -11.81
CA ASP A 114 -8.06 -4.36 -11.77
C ASP A 114 -7.90 -5.01 -10.39
N ILE A 115 -8.31 -4.33 -9.32
CA ILE A 115 -8.36 -4.85 -7.95
C ILE A 115 -9.74 -5.47 -7.70
N ASP A 116 -9.78 -6.61 -7.01
CA ASP A 116 -11.00 -7.34 -6.67
C ASP A 116 -11.78 -6.68 -5.52
N CYS A 117 -12.28 -5.47 -5.79
CA CYS A 117 -13.01 -4.61 -4.88
C CYS A 117 -14.41 -4.36 -5.48
N ASP A 118 -15.46 -4.62 -4.70
CA ASP A 118 -16.85 -4.57 -5.19
C ASP A 118 -17.41 -3.13 -5.33
N GLY A 119 -16.60 -2.12 -5.01
CA GLY A 119 -16.89 -0.71 -5.26
C GLY A 119 -16.80 0.19 -4.03
N PRO A 120 -17.35 1.41 -4.10
CA PRO A 120 -17.10 2.47 -3.12
C PRO A 120 -17.79 2.29 -1.76
N GLN A 121 -18.73 1.35 -1.65
CA GLN A 121 -19.55 1.16 -0.45
C GLN A 121 -19.09 -0.01 0.42
N VAL A 122 -18.02 -0.70 0.02
CA VAL A 122 -17.49 -1.87 0.75
C VAL A 122 -16.08 -1.62 1.24
N SER A 123 -15.67 -2.33 2.29
CA SER A 123 -14.25 -2.41 2.67
C SER A 123 -13.47 -3.13 1.55
N CYS A 124 -12.41 -2.49 1.06
CA CYS A 124 -11.51 -3.09 0.08
C CYS A 124 -10.14 -3.43 0.67
N ASN A 125 -10.10 -3.69 1.97
CA ASN A 125 -8.89 -4.12 2.65
C ASN A 125 -8.48 -5.54 2.26
N GLY A 126 -7.18 -5.76 2.11
CA GLY A 126 -6.61 -7.07 1.80
C GLY A 126 -7.00 -7.65 0.44
N LYS A 127 -7.59 -6.83 -0.44
CA LYS A 127 -7.95 -7.26 -1.79
C LYS A 127 -6.71 -7.43 -2.66
N LYS A 128 -6.83 -8.33 -3.62
CA LYS A 128 -5.77 -8.71 -4.56
C LYS A 128 -6.21 -8.34 -5.98
N TRP A 129 -5.32 -8.54 -6.94
CA TRP A 129 -5.68 -8.41 -8.36
C TRP A 129 -6.87 -9.31 -8.72
N ARG A 130 -7.85 -8.74 -9.40
CA ARG A 130 -8.96 -9.46 -10.03
C ARG A 130 -8.42 -10.48 -11.03
N ASN A 131 -7.41 -10.09 -11.80
CA ASN A 131 -6.64 -11.01 -12.64
C ASN A 131 -5.50 -11.65 -11.84
N LYS A 132 -5.70 -12.91 -11.43
CA LYS A 132 -4.73 -13.68 -10.63
C LYS A 132 -3.38 -13.90 -11.33
N ALA A 133 -3.32 -13.82 -12.67
CA ALA A 133 -2.05 -13.93 -13.40
C ALA A 133 -1.05 -12.81 -13.06
N TRP A 134 -1.54 -11.67 -12.54
CA TRP A 134 -0.70 -10.53 -12.18
C TRP A 134 -0.10 -10.61 -10.78
N LEU A 135 -0.46 -11.63 -9.97
CA LEU A 135 0.09 -11.80 -8.62
C LEU A 135 1.62 -11.96 -8.59
N GLY A 136 2.24 -12.39 -9.70
CA GLY A 136 3.69 -12.47 -9.87
C GLY A 136 4.36 -11.18 -10.36
N GLY A 137 3.62 -10.07 -10.45
CA GLY A 137 4.15 -8.77 -10.89
C GLY A 137 4.14 -8.53 -12.40
N ALA A 138 3.71 -9.51 -13.21
CA ALA A 138 3.55 -9.39 -14.65
C ALA A 138 2.28 -8.60 -15.04
N LEU A 139 2.18 -7.38 -14.55
CA LEU A 139 1.04 -6.48 -14.77
C LEU A 139 1.04 -5.97 -16.22
N ASP A 140 -0.10 -6.03 -16.87
CA ASP A 140 -0.23 -5.57 -18.25
C ASP A 140 -0.19 -4.04 -18.34
N GLY A 141 0.42 -3.50 -19.41
CA GLY A 141 0.52 -2.07 -19.67
C GLY A 141 1.44 -1.31 -18.70
N MET A 142 2.41 -1.97 -18.07
CA MET A 142 3.48 -1.26 -17.36
C MET A 142 4.36 -0.45 -18.30
N ASN A 143 4.74 0.75 -17.89
CA ASN A 143 5.74 1.55 -18.58
C ASN A 143 7.15 1.03 -18.28
N LEU A 144 7.65 0.13 -19.13
CA LEU A 144 9.01 -0.42 -19.05
C LEU A 144 10.05 0.38 -19.86
N LYS A 145 9.61 1.40 -20.62
CA LYS A 145 10.49 2.13 -21.54
C LYS A 145 11.07 3.40 -20.92
N ASN A 146 10.22 4.18 -20.26
CA ASN A 146 10.60 5.47 -19.68
C ASN A 146 9.73 5.82 -18.44
N PRO A 147 9.71 4.96 -17.40
CA PRO A 147 8.98 5.27 -16.19
C PRO A 147 9.57 6.49 -15.48
N THR A 148 8.71 7.23 -14.79
CA THR A 148 9.17 8.38 -14.00
C THR A 148 9.83 7.90 -12.71
N LYS A 149 11.00 8.45 -12.39
CA LYS A 149 11.70 8.22 -11.13
C LYS A 149 11.23 9.23 -10.08
N ARG A 150 10.78 8.76 -8.91
CA ARG A 150 10.22 9.56 -7.82
C ARG A 150 10.62 8.97 -6.46
N ASP A 151 10.51 9.76 -5.40
CA ASP A 151 10.57 9.30 -4.00
C ASP A 151 9.20 9.38 -3.30
N THR A 152 8.26 10.10 -3.93
CA THR A 152 6.95 10.44 -3.40
C THR A 152 5.94 10.44 -4.55
N ILE A 153 4.77 9.84 -4.31
CA ILE A 153 3.64 9.80 -5.24
C ILE A 153 2.35 10.13 -4.51
N THR A 154 1.35 10.63 -5.25
CA THR A 154 0.00 10.81 -4.74
C THR A 154 -0.88 9.69 -5.28
N LEU A 155 -1.30 8.79 -4.38
CA LEU A 155 -2.19 7.68 -4.68
C LEU A 155 -3.60 8.20 -4.97
N PRO A 156 -4.16 7.95 -6.17
CA PRO A 156 -5.47 8.47 -6.53
C PRO A 156 -6.58 7.75 -5.78
N VAL A 157 -7.64 8.50 -5.49
CA VAL A 157 -8.89 7.95 -4.95
C VAL A 157 -9.53 7.04 -6.00
N GLY A 158 -10.00 5.86 -5.59
CA GLY A 158 -10.63 4.86 -6.45
C GLY A 158 -9.67 4.11 -7.38
N GLY A 159 -8.35 4.22 -7.17
CA GLY A 159 -7.34 3.67 -8.06
C GLY A 159 -6.13 3.08 -7.35
N TYR A 160 -5.08 2.78 -8.12
CA TYR A 160 -3.84 2.20 -7.62
C TYR A 160 -2.61 2.75 -8.35
N ILE A 161 -1.45 2.58 -7.71
CA ILE A 161 -0.13 2.81 -8.32
C ILE A 161 0.75 1.61 -8.04
N THR A 162 1.39 1.09 -9.09
CA THR A 162 2.46 0.10 -8.99
C THR A 162 3.81 0.77 -9.18
N ILE A 163 4.71 0.61 -8.21
CA ILE A 163 6.07 1.12 -8.22
C ILE A 163 7.08 -0.03 -8.18
N SER A 164 8.27 0.21 -8.71
CA SER A 164 9.40 -0.73 -8.66
C SER A 164 10.65 -0.03 -8.16
N ALA A 165 11.31 -0.62 -7.17
CA ALA A 165 12.57 -0.14 -6.61
C ALA A 165 13.58 -1.29 -6.53
N LEU A 166 14.86 -0.99 -6.69
CA LEU A 166 15.91 -1.91 -6.29
C LEU A 166 16.08 -1.80 -4.77
N ALA A 167 16.08 -2.91 -4.05
CA ALA A 167 16.40 -2.95 -2.62
C ALA A 167 17.92 -2.89 -2.45
N PHE A 168 18.46 -1.68 -2.33
CA PHE A 168 19.89 -1.45 -2.09
C PHE A 168 20.06 -0.30 -1.10
N PHE A 169 21.00 -0.44 -0.16
CA PHE A 169 21.38 0.67 0.70
C PHE A 169 22.41 1.52 -0.04
N THR A 170 22.08 2.77 -0.34
CA THR A 170 23.13 3.77 -0.55
C THR A 170 23.71 4.11 0.82
N ASN A 171 24.79 3.46 1.22
CA ASN A 171 25.67 4.08 2.19
C ASN A 171 26.20 5.35 1.52
N GLY A 172 25.75 6.51 2.00
CA GLY A 172 26.34 7.78 1.61
C GLY A 172 27.85 7.70 1.80
N GLN A 173 28.59 7.95 0.72
CA GLN A 173 30.01 8.25 0.78
C GLN A 173 30.23 9.61 1.44
#